data_AF-A0A166RKV3-F1
#
_entry.id   AF-A0A166RKV3-F1
#
_cell.length_a   1.000
_cell.length_b   1.000
_cell.length_c   1.000
_cell.angle_alpha   90.00
_cell.angle_beta   90.00
_cell.angle_gamma   90.00
#
_symmetry.space_group_name_H-M   'P 1'
#
loop_
_entity.id
_entity.type
_entity.pdbx_description
1 polymer ?
#
loop_
_entity_poly.entity_id
_entity_poly.type
_entity_poly.pdbx_seq_one_letter_code
_entity_poly.pdbx_strand_id
1 'polypeptide(L)'
;MILLLAGNITTTNLLTNAIWSFEEQGIIENVRSGDVNRKKAIEEVLRYRSPIQEIQHVVREDIELGGQQIEAGEIVNIWVGAANRDPEVFDDPESFRPEAHGLEPVIMRGNGRQRWAGFFKYIIRAGILT
;
A
#
# COMPACT_ATOMS: atom_id res chain seq x y z
N MET A 1 17.90 -11.12 14.45
CA MET A 1 17.61 -11.83 13.18
C MET A 1 16.47 -11.20 12.38
N ILE A 2 15.43 -10.64 13.02
CA ILE A 2 14.23 -10.10 12.35
C ILE A 2 14.53 -8.98 11.34
N LEU A 3 15.45 -8.05 11.65
CA LEU A 3 15.81 -6.94 10.75
C LEU A 3 16.34 -7.40 9.39
N LEU A 4 17.17 -8.45 9.36
CA LEU A 4 17.76 -8.97 8.13
C LEU A 4 16.69 -9.58 7.22
N LEU A 5 15.77 -10.35 7.80
CA LEU A 5 14.67 -10.99 7.08
C LEU A 5 13.65 -9.97 6.56
N ALA A 6 13.28 -8.99 7.39
CA ALA A 6 12.29 -7.97 7.04
C ALA A 6 12.72 -7.15 5.82
N GLY A 7 13.99 -6.72 5.78
CA GLY A 7 14.53 -5.94 4.66
C GLY A 7 14.78 -6.78 3.41
N ASN A 8 15.26 -8.02 3.57
CA ASN A 8 15.60 -8.87 2.43
C ASN A 8 14.35 -9.30 1.63
N ILE A 9 13.30 -9.78 2.31
CA ILE A 9 12.12 -10.31 1.63
C ILE A 9 11.35 -9.19 0.92
N THR A 10 11.07 -8.08 1.60
CA THR A 10 10.26 -6.99 1.03
C THR A 10 10.98 -6.26 -0.10
N THR A 11 12.29 -6.01 0.03
CA THR A 11 13.09 -5.35 -1.02
C THR A 11 13.26 -6.26 -2.24
N THR A 12 13.54 -7.55 -2.03
CA THR A 12 13.66 -8.51 -3.13
C THR A 12 12.34 -8.62 -3.88
N ASN A 13 11.22 -8.75 -3.16
CA ASN A 13 9.89 -8.81 -3.77
C ASN A 13 9.57 -7.53 -4.55
N LEU A 14 9.90 -6.34 -4.00
CA LEU A 14 9.71 -5.08 -4.72
C LEU A 14 10.50 -5.03 -6.02
N LEU A 15 11.79 -5.41 -5.99
CA LEU A 15 12.64 -5.44 -7.19
C LEU A 15 12.10 -6.40 -8.24
N THR A 16 11.73 -7.63 -7.84
CA THR A 16 11.14 -8.61 -8.75
C THR A 16 9.81 -8.11 -9.33
N ASN A 17 8.94 -7.54 -8.50
CA ASN A 17 7.66 -7.00 -8.94
C ASN A 17 7.83 -5.82 -9.90
N ALA A 18 8.85 -4.98 -9.71
CA ALA A 18 9.13 -3.87 -10.60
C ALA A 18 9.55 -4.35 -11.99
N ILE A 19 10.54 -5.26 -12.05
CA ILE A 19 11.02 -5.81 -13.33
C ILE A 19 9.88 -6.51 -14.06
N TRP A 20 9.09 -7.33 -13.35
CA TRP A 20 7.93 -7.99 -13.95
C TRP A 20 6.93 -6.97 -14.48
N SER A 21 6.52 -6.00 -13.67
CA SER A 21 5.51 -5.01 -14.09
C SER A 21 5.98 -4.21 -15.30
N PHE A 22 7.26 -3.85 -15.37
CA PHE A 22 7.78 -3.09 -16.50
C PHE A 22 7.85 -3.92 -17.78
N GLU A 23 8.21 -5.20 -17.69
CA GLU A 23 8.20 -6.13 -18.81
C GLU A 23 6.77 -6.38 -19.32
N GLU A 24 5.84 -6.70 -18.42
CA GLU A 24 4.44 -6.98 -18.73
C GLU A 24 3.75 -5.79 -19.42
N GLN A 25 4.12 -4.57 -19.02
CA GLN A 25 3.57 -3.34 -19.59
C GLN A 25 4.37 -2.82 -20.79
N GLY A 26 5.52 -3.45 -21.12
CA GLY A 26 6.37 -3.04 -22.24
C GLY A 26 7.04 -1.66 -22.06
N ILE A 27 7.27 -1.22 -20.82
CA ILE A 27 7.77 0.14 -20.50
C ILE A 27 9.23 0.19 -20.03
N ILE A 28 9.98 -0.92 -20.06
CA ILE A 28 11.37 -0.98 -19.56
C ILE A 28 12.23 0.14 -20.16
N GLU A 29 12.20 0.30 -21.48
CA GLU A 29 13.03 1.32 -22.15
C GLU A 29 12.56 2.73 -21.82
N ASN A 30 11.25 2.97 -21.67
CA ASN A 30 10.72 4.28 -21.28
C ASN A 30 11.12 4.66 -19.84
N VAL A 31 11.15 3.69 -18.92
CA VAL A 31 11.63 3.91 -17.54
C VAL A 31 13.15 4.14 -17.52
N ARG A 32 13.88 3.42 -18.39
CA ARG A 32 15.34 3.53 -18.53
C ARG A 32 15.74 4.89 -19.11
N SER A 33 15.12 5.34 -20.20
CA SER A 33 15.33 6.65 -20.83
C SER A 33 14.89 7.79 -19.92
N GLY A 34 13.90 7.55 -19.06
CA GLY A 34 13.29 8.54 -18.18
C GLY A 34 12.04 9.19 -18.76
N ASP A 35 11.54 8.71 -19.91
CA ASP A 35 10.26 9.12 -20.49
C ASP A 35 9.09 8.80 -19.56
N VAL A 36 9.17 7.66 -18.85
CA VAL A 36 8.33 7.36 -17.68
C VAL A 36 9.10 7.73 -16.42
N ASN A 37 8.47 8.52 -15.54
CA ASN A 37 9.13 8.94 -14.31
C ASN A 37 9.41 7.73 -13.39
N ARG A 38 10.70 7.45 -13.13
CA ARG A 38 11.14 6.29 -12.32
C ARG A 38 10.53 6.25 -10.92
N LYS A 39 10.37 7.40 -10.27
CA LYS A 39 9.78 7.48 -8.93
C LYS A 39 8.32 7.06 -8.99
N LYS A 40 7.54 7.64 -9.91
CA LYS A 40 6.13 7.28 -10.09
C LYS A 40 5.96 5.82 -10.52
N ALA A 41 6.85 5.29 -11.35
CA ALA A 41 6.82 3.89 -11.76
C ALA A 41 6.99 2.94 -10.56
N ILE A 42 7.90 3.24 -9.64
CA ILE A 42 8.10 2.45 -8.43
C ILE A 42 6.95 2.61 -7.42
N GLU A 43 6.42 3.82 -7.27
CA GLU A 43 5.17 4.06 -6.53
C GLU A 43 4.05 3.19 -7.10
N GLU A 44 3.89 3.16 -8.42
CA GLU A 44 2.84 2.36 -9.04
C GLU A 44 3.06 0.86 -8.90
N VAL A 45 4.30 0.37 -8.88
CA VAL A 45 4.61 -1.03 -8.53
C VAL A 45 4.15 -1.35 -7.09
N LEU A 46 4.41 -0.46 -6.14
CA LEU A 46 4.00 -0.63 -4.75
C LEU A 46 2.48 -0.63 -4.56
N ARG A 47 1.74 0.07 -5.42
CA ARG A 47 0.27 -0.01 -5.46
C ARG A 47 -0.18 -1.31 -6.13
N TYR A 48 0.20 -1.52 -7.38
CA TYR A 48 -0.28 -2.59 -8.24
C TYR A 48 0.16 -3.98 -7.79
N ARG A 49 1.40 -4.12 -7.30
CA ARG A 49 2.01 -5.36 -6.81
C ARG A 49 2.80 -5.11 -5.52
N SER A 50 2.07 -4.73 -4.47
CA SER A 50 2.67 -4.48 -3.15
C SER A 50 3.47 -5.69 -2.64
N PRO A 51 4.71 -5.51 -2.16
CA PRO A 51 5.47 -6.58 -1.50
C PRO A 51 4.89 -6.98 -0.14
N ILE A 52 4.01 -6.16 0.44
CA ILE A 52 3.28 -6.43 1.69
C ILE A 52 1.78 -6.48 1.38
N GLN A 53 1.16 -7.63 1.63
CA GLN A 53 -0.26 -7.85 1.37
C GLN A 53 -1.14 -7.59 2.58
N GLU A 54 -0.62 -7.82 3.79
CA GLU A 54 -1.33 -7.71 5.05
C GLU A 54 -0.41 -7.14 6.13
N ILE A 55 -0.99 -6.33 7.02
CA ILE A 55 -0.34 -5.88 8.26
C ILE A 55 -1.29 -6.15 9.42
N GLN A 56 -0.80 -6.80 10.47
CA GLN A 56 -1.59 -7.09 11.67
C GLN A 56 -1.36 -6.03 12.74
N HIS A 57 -2.43 -5.62 13.42
CA HIS A 57 -2.36 -4.72 14.57
C HIS A 57 -3.14 -5.29 15.74
N VAL A 58 -2.61 -5.09 16.95
CA VAL A 58 -3.32 -5.37 18.20
C VAL A 58 -4.06 -4.10 18.62
N VAL A 59 -5.36 -4.22 18.85
CA VAL A 59 -6.22 -3.15 19.32
C VAL A 59 -5.90 -2.83 20.78
N ARG A 60 -5.76 -1.53 21.10
CA ARG A 60 -5.31 -1.10 22.44
C ARG A 60 -6.44 -0.71 23.39
N GLU A 61 -7.60 -0.39 22.85
CA GLU A 61 -8.81 0.00 23.57
C GLU A 61 -10.03 -0.45 22.76
N ASP A 62 -11.19 -0.61 23.37
CA ASP A 62 -12.40 -1.00 22.66
C ASP A 62 -12.79 0.05 21.62
N ILE A 63 -13.07 -0.39 20.39
CA ILE A 63 -13.35 0.47 19.23
C ILE A 63 -14.55 -0.03 18.44
N GLU A 64 -15.20 0.90 17.72
CA GLU A 64 -16.17 0.55 16.69
C GLU A 64 -15.56 0.78 15.29
N LEU A 65 -15.45 -0.29 14.50
CA LEU A 65 -14.88 -0.27 13.15
C LEU A 65 -15.88 -0.89 12.17
N GLY A 66 -16.29 -0.16 11.13
CA GLY A 66 -17.25 -0.68 10.14
C GLY A 66 -18.61 -1.09 10.73
N GLY A 67 -19.01 -0.51 11.85
CA GLY A 67 -20.23 -0.90 12.59
C GLY A 67 -20.08 -2.18 13.42
N GLN A 68 -18.86 -2.70 13.58
CA GLN A 68 -18.54 -3.83 14.46
C GLN A 68 -17.78 -3.33 15.69
N GLN A 69 -18.11 -3.87 16.87
CA GLN A 69 -17.32 -3.65 18.08
C GLN A 69 -16.11 -4.58 18.06
N ILE A 70 -14.94 -4.04 18.39
CA ILE A 70 -13.68 -4.76 18.49
C ILE A 70 -13.08 -4.44 19.85
N GLU A 71 -12.79 -5.47 20.63
CA GLU A 71 -12.32 -5.35 22.01
C GLU A 71 -10.80 -5.11 22.07
N ALA A 72 -10.36 -4.47 23.15
CA ALA A 72 -8.94 -4.34 23.46
C ALA A 72 -8.26 -5.71 23.51
N GLY A 73 -7.13 -5.85 22.82
CA GLY A 73 -6.36 -7.09 22.72
C GLY A 73 -6.69 -7.94 21.49
N GLU A 74 -7.77 -7.66 20.77
CA GLU A 74 -8.07 -8.33 19.50
C GLU A 74 -7.09 -7.91 18.39
N ILE A 75 -6.93 -8.78 17.39
CA ILE A 75 -6.08 -8.53 16.23
C ILE A 75 -6.94 -8.09 15.06
N VAL A 76 -6.58 -6.95 14.47
CA VAL A 76 -7.16 -6.46 13.21
C VAL A 76 -6.14 -6.63 12.09
N ASN A 77 -6.59 -7.28 11.01
CA ASN A 77 -5.79 -7.46 9.80
C ASN A 77 -6.10 -6.34 8.79
N ILE A 78 -5.07 -5.63 8.37
CA ILE A 78 -5.14 -4.59 7.35
C ILE A 78 -4.69 -5.18 6.03
N TRP A 79 -5.64 -5.42 5.12
CA TRP A 79 -5.38 -5.97 3.79
C TRP A 79 -4.88 -4.89 2.82
N VAL A 80 -3.59 -4.58 2.89
CA VAL A 80 -2.91 -3.57 2.04
C VAL A 80 -3.11 -3.83 0.55
N GLY A 81 -3.04 -5.10 0.13
CA GLY A 81 -3.25 -5.48 -1.27
C GLY A 81 -4.65 -5.09 -1.77
N ALA A 82 -5.68 -5.37 -0.98
CA ALA A 82 -7.07 -5.01 -1.30
C ALA A 82 -7.27 -3.48 -1.27
N ALA A 83 -6.70 -2.78 -0.28
CA ALA A 83 -6.80 -1.33 -0.18
C ALA A 83 -6.16 -0.61 -1.37
N ASN A 84 -5.07 -1.13 -1.93
CA ASN A 84 -4.43 -0.60 -3.14
C ASN A 84 -5.25 -0.86 -4.43
N ARG A 85 -6.26 -1.73 -4.37
CA ARG A 85 -7.19 -2.05 -5.46
C ARG A 85 -8.60 -1.50 -5.24
N ASP A 86 -8.79 -0.67 -4.22
CA ASP A 86 -10.10 -0.11 -3.88
C ASP A 86 -10.57 0.90 -4.94
N PRO A 87 -11.67 0.64 -5.66
CA PRO A 87 -12.19 1.55 -6.68
C PRO A 87 -12.77 2.85 -6.11
N GLU A 88 -13.05 2.93 -4.81
CA GLU A 88 -13.44 4.19 -4.16
C GLU A 88 -12.25 5.14 -3.96
N VAL A 89 -11.02 4.62 -4.03
CA VAL A 89 -9.78 5.37 -3.81
C VAL A 89 -8.97 5.55 -5.10
N PHE A 90 -8.91 4.51 -5.94
CA PHE A 90 -8.10 4.51 -7.15
C PHE A 90 -8.96 4.29 -8.39
N ASP A 91 -8.90 5.24 -9.33
CA ASP A 91 -9.55 5.09 -10.63
C ASP A 91 -8.88 4.00 -11.46
N ASP A 92 -9.67 3.03 -11.93
CA ASP A 92 -9.20 1.87 -12.68
C ASP A 92 -8.08 1.10 -11.94
N PRO A 93 -8.39 0.57 -10.74
CA PRO A 93 -7.38 0.03 -9.82
C PRO A 93 -6.64 -1.20 -10.36
N GLU A 94 -7.25 -1.89 -11.33
CA GLU A 94 -6.72 -3.09 -11.96
C GLU A 94 -5.71 -2.79 -13.08
N SER A 95 -5.52 -1.53 -13.46
CA SER A 95 -4.56 -1.12 -14.48
C SER A 95 -3.28 -0.59 -13.86
N PHE A 96 -2.13 -0.92 -14.46
CA PHE A 96 -0.84 -0.31 -14.11
C PHE A 96 -0.67 1.04 -14.82
N ARG A 97 -0.69 2.14 -14.08
CA ARG A 97 -0.78 3.51 -14.60
C ARG A 97 0.23 4.45 -13.92
N PRO A 98 1.53 4.36 -14.26
CA PRO A 98 2.58 5.15 -13.59
C PRO A 98 2.45 6.66 -13.85
N GLU A 99 1.71 7.07 -14.89
CA GLU A 99 1.48 8.49 -15.19
C GLU A 99 0.16 9.05 -14.62
N ALA A 100 -0.71 8.21 -14.07
CA ALA A 100 -1.96 8.67 -13.47
C ALA A 100 -1.66 9.50 -12.21
N HIS A 101 -2.14 10.74 -12.19
CA HIS A 101 -2.00 11.62 -11.04
C HIS A 101 -2.90 11.14 -9.90
N GLY A 102 -2.35 11.08 -8.67
CA GLY A 102 -3.17 11.44 -7.52
C GLY A 102 -2.72 10.93 -6.16
N LEU A 103 -2.28 9.68 -6.06
CA LEU A 103 -2.28 9.04 -4.76
C LEU A 103 -1.14 8.04 -4.58
N GLU A 104 -0.28 8.28 -3.59
CA GLU A 104 0.78 7.35 -3.20
C GLU A 104 0.17 5.99 -2.75
N PRO A 105 0.89 4.88 -2.90
CA PRO A 105 0.49 3.58 -2.36
C PRO A 105 0.21 3.64 -0.86
N VAL A 106 -0.66 2.75 -0.36
CA VAL A 106 -1.00 2.69 1.07
C VAL A 106 0.25 2.61 1.96
N ILE A 107 1.29 1.87 1.56
CA ILE A 107 2.51 1.75 2.37
C ILE A 107 3.38 3.03 2.43
N MET A 108 3.25 3.95 1.46
CA MET A 108 4.10 5.13 1.35
C MET A 108 3.56 6.38 2.06
N ARG A 109 2.26 6.41 2.39
CA ARG A 109 1.59 7.64 2.85
C ARG A 109 1.93 8.13 4.27
N GLY A 110 2.66 7.35 5.08
CA GLY A 110 3.17 7.75 6.41
C GLY A 110 2.12 8.11 7.48
N ASN A 111 2.50 8.20 8.77
CA ASN A 111 1.60 8.31 9.93
C ASN A 111 0.84 9.67 10.10
N GLY A 112 0.67 10.48 9.05
CA GLY A 112 0.04 11.80 9.16
C GLY A 112 -1.49 11.75 9.21
N ARG A 113 -2.11 12.20 10.32
CA ARG A 113 -3.57 12.22 10.61
C ARG A 113 -4.52 12.83 9.54
N GLN A 114 -3.99 13.48 8.51
CA GLN A 114 -4.78 14.33 7.58
C GLN A 114 -4.66 13.91 6.10
N ARG A 115 -4.01 12.78 5.77
CA ARG A 115 -3.70 12.38 4.38
C ARG A 115 -4.40 11.10 3.88
N TRP A 116 -5.36 10.59 4.65
CA TRP A 116 -5.94 9.26 4.48
C TRP A 116 -7.49 9.28 4.44
N ALA A 117 -8.04 10.19 3.63
CA ALA A 117 -9.45 10.60 3.73
C ALA A 117 -10.49 9.53 3.33
N GLY A 118 -10.13 8.51 2.54
CA GLY A 118 -11.07 7.45 2.11
C GLY A 118 -11.10 6.24 3.06
N PHE A 119 -9.98 5.50 3.13
CA PHE A 119 -9.89 4.21 3.83
C PHE A 119 -9.80 4.34 5.38
N PHE A 120 -9.45 5.52 5.90
CA PHE A 120 -8.98 5.71 7.28
C PHE A 120 -9.87 6.59 8.15
N LYS A 121 -11.09 6.92 7.69
CA LYS A 121 -12.14 7.43 8.59
C LYS A 121 -12.40 6.44 9.74
N TYR A 122 -12.09 5.17 9.51
CA TYR A 122 -12.30 4.04 10.42
C TYR A 122 -11.06 3.70 11.28
N ILE A 123 -9.84 3.68 10.73
CA ILE A 123 -8.65 3.21 11.47
C ILE A 123 -7.99 4.32 12.35
N ILE A 124 -8.06 5.61 11.99
CA ILE A 124 -7.51 6.72 12.83
C ILE A 124 -8.39 6.98 14.06
N ARG A 125 -9.69 6.69 14.00
CA ARG A 125 -10.61 6.82 15.14
C ARG A 125 -10.41 5.71 16.18
N ALA A 126 -9.70 4.65 15.81
CA ALA A 126 -9.51 3.42 16.57
C ALA A 126 -8.19 3.35 17.38
N GLY A 127 -7.38 4.41 17.41
CA GLY A 127 -6.13 4.40 18.21
C GLY A 127 -5.05 3.41 17.72
N ILE A 128 -5.20 2.84 16.52
CA ILE A 128 -4.36 1.76 15.98
C ILE A 128 -3.02 2.28 15.41
N LEU A 129 -2.89 3.58 15.13
CA LEU A 129 -1.61 4.22 14.80
C LEU A 129 -1.35 5.42 15.72
N THR A 130 -0.32 5.31 16.56
CA THR A 130 0.30 6.47 17.22
C THR A 130 1.20 7.24 16.27
#